data_AF-A0A0E0MGA6-F1
#
_entry.id   AF-A0A0E0MGA6-F1
#
_cell.length_a   1.000
_cell.length_b   1.000
_cell.length_c   1.000
_cell.angle_alpha   90.00
_cell.angle_beta   90.00
_cell.angle_gamma   90.00
#
_symmetry.space_group_name_H-M   'P 1'
#
loop_
_entity.id
_entity.type
_entity.pdbx_description
1 polymer ?
#
loop_
_entity_poly.entity_id
_entity_poly.type
_entity_poly.pdbx_seq_one_letter_code
_entity_poly.pdbx_strand_id
1 'polypeptide(L)'
;MEVRYFDLLPESGMEYRLLLTRTQLQWSLSIQETHVAMSTLLSIWPRQVLTQPVVESIKSYLDISADPAAFIQGAIPQLIENTKEEIFEKIVDVLRQTTDICWEKVKGISCITCPSKPEGTMFVVVKLDLSYLHGIKHDMDFCCKLAKEELVVLLPGCVMGYKNWLRITFAIEPSSLEDGIDRLKSCFQIRSAGAA
;
A
#
# COMPACT_ATOMS: atom_id res chain seq x y z
N MET A 1 -14.18 -29.96 2.61
CA MET A 1 -12.96 -29.99 1.78
C MET A 1 -12.44 -28.56 1.78
N GLU A 2 -11.54 -28.30 2.71
CA GLU A 2 -11.13 -26.97 3.16
C GLU A 2 -9.82 -26.63 2.43
N VAL A 3 -9.90 -25.76 1.43
CA VAL A 3 -8.73 -25.32 0.66
C VAL A 3 -8.01 -24.27 1.49
N ARG A 4 -6.88 -24.65 2.08
CA ARG A 4 -6.02 -23.73 2.83
C ARG A 4 -5.23 -22.88 1.84
N TYR A 5 -4.97 -21.64 2.22
CA TYR A 5 -4.26 -20.59 1.48
C TYR A 5 -2.89 -20.97 0.86
N PHE A 6 -2.36 -22.16 1.15
CA PHE A 6 -1.05 -22.64 0.70
C PHE A 6 -1.06 -23.32 -0.68
N ASP A 7 -2.23 -23.68 -1.22
CA ASP A 7 -2.30 -24.56 -2.40
C ASP A 7 -2.26 -23.84 -3.77
N LEU A 8 -2.06 -22.51 -3.80
CA LEU A 8 -2.00 -21.72 -5.04
C LEU A 8 -0.58 -21.24 -5.45
N LEU A 9 0.47 -21.89 -4.97
CA LEU A 9 1.86 -21.58 -5.37
C LEU A 9 2.40 -22.60 -6.38
N PRO A 10 2.81 -22.18 -7.60
CA PRO A 10 3.85 -22.90 -8.33
C PRO A 10 5.25 -22.40 -7.93
N GLU A 11 6.09 -23.40 -7.68
CA GLU A 11 7.56 -23.42 -7.55
C GLU A 11 8.22 -22.69 -6.38
N SER A 12 8.86 -23.54 -5.57
CA SER A 12 9.55 -23.39 -4.28
C SER A 12 10.71 -22.38 -4.22
N GLY A 13 10.89 -21.53 -5.24
CA GLY A 13 11.87 -20.44 -5.25
C GLY A 13 11.27 -19.06 -4.95
N MET A 14 9.94 -18.91 -4.97
CA MET A 14 9.26 -17.61 -4.90
C MET A 14 8.90 -17.16 -3.48
N GLU A 15 8.78 -18.07 -2.51
CA GLU A 15 8.41 -17.73 -1.13
C GLU A 15 9.53 -16.95 -0.41
N TYR A 16 10.79 -17.32 -0.64
CA TYR A 16 11.95 -16.56 -0.18
C TYR A 16 12.08 -15.22 -0.91
N ARG A 17 11.75 -15.15 -2.20
CA ARG A 17 11.74 -13.89 -2.96
C ARG A 17 10.62 -12.96 -2.53
N LEU A 18 9.44 -13.47 -2.15
CA LEU A 18 8.30 -12.68 -1.66
C LEU A 18 8.48 -12.23 -0.22
N LEU A 19 9.15 -13.00 0.64
CA LEU A 19 9.57 -12.53 1.96
C LEU A 19 10.70 -11.50 1.86
N LEU A 20 11.67 -11.71 0.96
CA LEU A 20 12.73 -10.75 0.66
C LEU A 20 12.23 -9.52 -0.07
N THR A 21 11.14 -9.57 -0.85
CA THR A 21 10.49 -8.38 -1.44
C THR A 21 9.42 -7.78 -0.55
N ARG A 22 8.78 -8.51 0.36
CA ARG A 22 7.98 -7.92 1.46
C ARG A 22 8.88 -7.15 2.40
N THR A 23 10.05 -7.69 2.73
CA THR A 23 11.07 -6.92 3.44
C THR A 23 11.67 -5.87 2.49
N GLN A 24 12.30 -6.18 1.36
CA GLN A 24 12.87 -5.11 0.51
C GLN A 24 11.89 -4.01 0.07
N LEU A 25 10.61 -4.25 -0.22
CA LEU A 25 9.67 -3.19 -0.63
C LEU A 25 9.06 -2.44 0.57
N GLN A 26 8.77 -3.10 1.69
CA GLN A 26 8.36 -2.40 2.92
C GLN A 26 9.52 -1.61 3.53
N TRP A 27 10.75 -2.05 3.27
CA TRP A 27 11.98 -1.43 3.74
C TRP A 27 12.52 -0.40 2.73
N SER A 28 12.34 -0.57 1.42
CA SER A 28 12.71 0.45 0.42
C SER A 28 11.71 1.60 0.37
N LEU A 29 10.42 1.35 0.63
CA LEU A 29 9.43 2.42 0.85
C LEU A 29 9.65 3.12 2.21
N SER A 30 10.07 2.41 3.26
CA SER A 30 10.45 3.05 4.53
C SER A 30 11.75 3.88 4.45
N ILE A 31 12.66 3.55 3.53
CA ILE A 31 13.91 4.31 3.35
C ILE A 31 13.69 5.59 2.52
N GLN A 32 12.60 5.69 1.75
CA GLN A 32 12.31 6.87 0.92
C GLN A 32 11.25 7.82 1.49
N GLU A 33 10.49 7.44 2.51
CA GLU A 33 9.56 8.36 3.17
C GLU A 33 10.07 8.81 4.55
N THR A 34 10.61 10.03 4.55
CA THR A 34 10.96 10.89 5.69
C THR A 34 12.18 10.49 6.54
N HIS A 35 13.20 11.35 6.52
CA HIS A 35 14.41 11.34 7.38
C HIS A 35 14.12 11.18 8.89
N VAL A 36 12.88 11.41 9.33
CA VAL A 36 12.42 11.21 10.71
C VAL A 36 12.50 9.75 11.14
N ALA A 37 12.38 8.80 10.20
CA ALA A 37 12.36 7.38 10.51
C ALA A 37 13.72 6.89 11.05
N MET A 38 14.87 7.19 10.44
CA MET A 38 16.12 6.48 10.76
C MET A 38 16.69 6.77 12.17
N SER A 39 16.67 8.01 12.66
CA SER A 39 17.19 8.33 14.00
C SER A 39 16.23 7.90 15.11
N THR A 40 14.91 7.99 14.87
CA THR A 40 13.86 7.49 15.76
C THR A 40 13.83 5.97 15.78
N LEU A 41 14.15 5.33 14.65
CA LEU A 41 14.29 3.88 14.56
C LEU A 41 15.42 3.40 15.47
N LEU A 42 16.56 4.08 15.60
CA LEU A 42 17.62 3.65 16.53
C LEU A 42 17.24 3.67 18.02
N SER A 43 16.32 4.55 18.44
CA SER A 43 15.85 4.61 19.83
C SER A 43 14.72 3.63 20.13
N ILE A 44 13.92 3.27 19.11
CA ILE A 44 12.78 2.34 19.22
C ILE A 44 13.16 0.89 18.80
N TRP A 45 14.23 0.69 18.03
CA TRP A 45 14.65 -0.63 17.59
C TRP A 45 14.98 -1.49 18.81
N PRO A 46 14.48 -2.74 18.88
CA PRO A 46 14.87 -3.64 19.95
C PRO A 46 16.40 -3.79 19.94
N ARG A 47 17.06 -3.29 21.00
CA ARG A 47 18.53 -3.35 21.22
C ARG A 47 19.15 -4.74 21.08
N GLN A 48 18.33 -5.77 20.94
CA GLN A 48 18.70 -7.18 20.86
C GLN A 48 18.93 -7.67 19.42
N VAL A 49 18.66 -6.86 18.38
CA VAL A 49 18.72 -7.32 16.97
C VAL A 49 19.94 -6.79 16.19
N LEU A 50 20.53 -5.66 16.58
CA LEU A 50 21.65 -5.03 15.85
C LEU A 50 22.99 -5.33 16.52
N THR A 51 23.96 -5.85 15.78
CA THR A 51 25.32 -6.07 16.27
C THR A 51 26.07 -4.72 16.40
N GLN A 52 27.05 -4.63 17.31
CA GLN A 52 27.82 -3.40 17.52
C GLN A 52 28.46 -2.83 16.24
N PRO A 53 29.06 -3.64 15.34
CA PRO A 53 29.61 -3.13 14.08
C PRO A 53 28.55 -2.50 13.15
N VAL A 54 27.31 -3.01 13.18
CA VAL A 54 26.20 -2.44 12.41
C VAL A 54 25.78 -1.10 13.01
N VAL A 55 25.71 -0.99 14.34
CA VAL A 55 25.37 0.27 15.02
C VAL A 55 26.41 1.36 14.73
N GLU A 56 27.70 1.04 14.75
CA GLU A 56 28.78 1.99 14.41
C GLU A 56 28.69 2.45 12.95
N SER A 57 28.40 1.51 12.04
CA SER A 57 28.21 1.82 10.63
C SER A 57 27.02 2.77 10.42
N ILE A 58 25.91 2.54 11.11
CA ILE A 58 24.73 3.42 11.05
C ILE A 58 25.07 4.81 11.59
N LYS A 59 25.78 4.91 12.73
CA LYS A 59 26.20 6.21 13.29
C LYS A 59 27.07 6.99 12.31
N SER A 60 28.07 6.35 11.71
CA SER A 60 28.91 6.98 10.70
C SER A 60 28.11 7.45 9.48
N TYR A 61 27.05 6.74 9.10
CA TYR A 61 26.16 7.16 8.02
C TYR A 61 25.29 8.36 8.43
N LEU A 62 24.87 8.44 9.69
CA LEU A 62 24.07 9.56 10.18
C LEU A 62 24.83 10.88 10.08
N ASP A 63 26.15 10.88 10.31
CA ASP A 63 27.02 12.06 10.22
C ASP A 63 27.02 12.72 8.83
N ILE A 64 26.66 11.98 7.78
CA ILE A 64 26.59 12.49 6.39
C ILE A 64 25.15 12.66 5.89
N SER A 65 24.16 12.43 6.75
CA SER A 65 22.74 12.55 6.45
C SER A 65 22.14 13.76 7.16
N ALA A 66 21.03 14.29 6.64
CA ALA A 66 20.33 15.36 7.33
C ALA A 66 19.59 14.83 8.57
N ASP A 67 19.76 15.50 9.71
CA ASP A 67 18.99 15.22 10.91
C ASP A 67 17.49 15.49 10.70
N PRO A 68 16.59 14.77 11.39
CA PRO A 68 15.19 15.16 11.45
C PRO A 68 15.05 16.57 12.02
N ALA A 69 14.03 17.30 11.61
CA ALA A 69 13.77 18.64 12.13
C ALA A 69 13.64 18.63 13.66
N ALA A 70 14.36 19.50 14.35
CA ALA A 70 14.46 19.52 15.82
C ALA A 70 13.09 19.61 16.53
N PHE A 71 12.13 20.33 15.93
CA PHE A 71 10.78 20.45 16.50
C PHE A 71 10.02 19.12 16.49
N ILE A 72 10.24 18.27 15.48
CA ILE A 72 9.65 16.92 15.43
C ILE A 72 10.29 16.06 16.53
N GLN A 73 11.62 16.10 16.65
CA GLN A 73 12.34 15.34 17.68
C GLN A 73 11.88 15.72 19.10
N GLY A 74 11.64 17.00 19.36
CA GLY A 74 11.10 17.49 20.63
C GLY A 74 9.63 17.12 20.87
N ALA A 75 8.83 16.95 19.81
CA ALA A 75 7.41 16.61 19.90
C ALA A 75 7.14 15.11 20.10
N ILE A 76 8.00 14.23 19.55
CA ILE A 76 7.79 12.77 19.55
C ILE A 76 7.53 12.20 20.95
N PRO A 77 8.33 12.49 22.00
CA PRO A 77 8.07 11.92 23.33
C PRO A 77 6.68 12.29 23.86
N GLN A 78 6.28 13.55 23.69
CA GLN A 78 4.97 14.02 24.11
C GLN A 78 3.85 13.41 23.29
N LEU A 79 4.04 13.20 21.98
CA LEU A 79 3.06 12.52 21.14
C LEU A 79 2.87 11.07 21.58
N ILE A 80 3.95 10.34 21.85
CA ILE A 80 3.87 8.95 22.29
C ILE A 80 3.19 8.84 23.66
N GLU A 81 3.54 9.72 24.61
CA GLU A 81 3.01 9.67 25.98
C GLU A 81 1.55 10.16 26.07
N ASN A 82 1.17 11.19 25.31
CA ASN A 82 -0.13 11.85 25.47
C ASN A 82 -1.19 11.41 24.44
N THR A 83 -0.84 10.62 23.43
CA THR A 83 -1.85 10.10 22.48
C THR A 83 -2.71 9.05 23.17
N LYS A 84 -4.00 9.36 23.30
CA LYS A 84 -4.99 8.47 23.92
C LYS A 84 -5.28 7.25 23.05
N GLU A 85 -5.52 6.11 23.70
CA GLU A 85 -5.90 4.85 23.04
C GLU A 85 -7.15 5.00 22.16
N GLU A 86 -8.13 5.80 22.61
CA GLU A 86 -9.35 6.15 21.87
C GLU A 86 -9.08 6.70 20.45
N ILE A 87 -7.95 7.37 20.23
CA ILE A 87 -7.59 7.90 18.91
C ILE A 87 -7.19 6.75 17.98
N PHE A 88 -6.42 5.79 18.48
CA PHE A 88 -6.04 4.61 17.72
C PHE A 88 -7.25 3.74 17.39
N GLU A 89 -8.14 3.53 18.36
CA GLU A 89 -9.39 2.80 18.14
C GLU A 89 -10.24 3.43 17.04
N LYS A 90 -10.42 4.77 17.07
CA LYS A 90 -11.13 5.50 16.02
C LYS A 90 -10.49 5.33 14.65
N ILE A 91 -9.16 5.42 14.56
CA ILE A 91 -8.44 5.22 13.29
C ILE A 91 -8.65 3.79 12.78
N VAL A 92 -8.53 2.79 13.65
CA VAL A 92 -8.74 1.37 13.29
C VAL A 92 -10.18 1.13 12.83
N ASP A 93 -11.17 1.72 13.49
CA ASP A 93 -12.57 1.59 13.10
C ASP A 93 -12.85 2.22 11.72
N VAL A 94 -12.30 3.41 11.44
CA VAL A 94 -12.38 4.04 10.12
C VAL A 94 -11.69 3.19 9.05
N LEU A 95 -10.50 2.64 9.35
CA LEU A 95 -9.79 1.75 8.41
C LEU A 95 -10.56 0.46 8.15
N ARG A 96 -11.22 -0.10 9.16
CA ARG A 96 -12.09 -1.28 9.01
C ARG A 96 -13.29 -0.97 8.12
N GLN A 97 -13.98 0.15 8.39
CA GLN A 97 -15.12 0.60 7.60
C GLN A 97 -14.74 0.81 6.13
N THR A 98 -13.66 1.55 5.87
CA THR A 98 -13.18 1.84 4.51
C THR A 98 -12.68 0.59 3.79
N THR A 99 -12.07 -0.34 4.52
CA THR A 99 -11.72 -1.67 3.98
C THR A 99 -12.96 -2.43 3.52
N ASP A 100 -14.02 -2.45 4.32
CA ASP A 100 -15.28 -3.14 4.00
C ASP A 100 -15.93 -2.55 2.75
N ILE A 101 -16.02 -1.21 2.69
CA ILE A 101 -16.52 -0.48 1.52
C ILE A 101 -15.70 -0.83 0.27
N CYS A 102 -14.37 -0.74 0.37
CA CYS A 102 -13.48 -1.01 -0.75
C CYS A 102 -13.66 -2.44 -1.27
N TRP A 103 -13.65 -3.42 -0.37
CA TRP A 103 -13.76 -4.83 -0.68
C TRP A 103 -15.09 -5.17 -1.36
N GLU A 104 -16.21 -4.71 -0.83
CA GLU A 104 -17.53 -5.00 -1.39
C GLU A 104 -17.75 -4.30 -2.74
N LYS A 105 -17.31 -3.04 -2.89
CA LYS A 105 -17.45 -2.34 -4.19
C LYS A 105 -16.53 -2.90 -5.27
N VAL A 106 -15.27 -3.24 -4.94
CA VAL A 106 -14.31 -3.80 -5.90
C VAL A 106 -14.75 -5.17 -6.42
N LYS A 107 -15.37 -6.02 -5.59
CA LYS A 107 -15.97 -7.30 -6.05
C LYS A 107 -16.99 -7.11 -7.17
N GLY A 108 -17.68 -5.98 -7.20
CA GLY A 108 -18.68 -5.65 -8.21
C GLY A 108 -18.11 -5.21 -9.56
N ILE A 109 -16.78 -5.21 -9.73
CA ILE A 109 -16.08 -4.77 -10.95
C ILE A 109 -15.52 -6.00 -11.67
N SER A 110 -16.07 -6.33 -12.84
CA SER A 110 -15.74 -7.56 -13.59
C SER A 110 -14.29 -7.68 -14.08
N CYS A 111 -13.63 -6.55 -14.34
CA CYS A 111 -12.26 -6.49 -14.86
C CYS A 111 -11.20 -6.36 -13.77
N ILE A 112 -11.60 -6.37 -12.50
CA ILE A 112 -10.70 -6.38 -11.36
C ILE A 112 -10.92 -7.67 -10.57
N THR A 113 -9.83 -8.37 -10.24
CA THR A 113 -9.86 -9.47 -9.27
C THR A 113 -9.14 -9.05 -8.00
N CYS A 114 -9.87 -9.05 -6.89
CA CYS A 114 -9.29 -8.87 -5.57
C CYS A 114 -9.11 -10.25 -4.91
N PRO A 115 -7.88 -10.77 -4.78
CA PRO A 115 -7.67 -12.14 -4.32
C PRO A 115 -8.07 -12.34 -2.85
N SER A 116 -7.94 -11.29 -2.04
CA SER A 116 -8.21 -11.34 -0.60
C SER A 116 -8.61 -9.99 -0.04
N LYS A 117 -9.44 -10.01 0.99
CA LYS A 117 -9.74 -8.82 1.79
C LYS A 117 -8.50 -8.48 2.62
N PRO A 118 -8.04 -7.22 2.66
CA PRO A 118 -6.92 -6.85 3.49
C PRO A 118 -7.31 -6.95 4.97
N GLU A 119 -6.49 -7.64 5.76
CA GLU A 119 -6.65 -7.79 7.23
C GLU A 119 -5.86 -6.72 8.00
N GLY A 120 -5.11 -5.88 7.29
CA GLY A 120 -4.34 -4.76 7.80
C GLY A 120 -3.85 -3.88 6.65
N THR A 121 -3.02 -2.88 6.96
CA THR A 121 -2.54 -1.83 6.04
C THR A 121 -3.61 -0.79 5.66
N MET A 122 -3.29 0.06 4.68
CA MET A 122 -4.08 1.19 4.22
C MET A 122 -4.45 1.09 2.73
N PHE A 123 -4.16 -0.06 2.11
CA PHE A 123 -4.37 -0.28 0.68
C PHE A 123 -4.71 -1.73 0.36
N VAL A 124 -5.32 -1.94 -0.81
CA VAL A 124 -5.53 -3.26 -1.40
C VAL A 124 -4.84 -3.35 -2.76
N VAL A 125 -4.29 -4.53 -3.06
CA VAL A 125 -3.62 -4.81 -4.33
C VAL A 125 -4.51 -5.73 -5.15
N VAL A 126 -4.92 -5.26 -6.32
CA VAL A 126 -5.93 -5.91 -7.15
C VAL A 126 -5.39 -6.19 -8.54
N LYS A 127 -5.76 -7.33 -9.11
CA LYS A 127 -5.33 -7.74 -10.44
C LYS A 127 -6.24 -7.11 -11.49
N LEU A 128 -5.65 -6.48 -12.49
CA LEU A 128 -6.34 -5.88 -13.61
C LEU A 128 -6.37 -6.87 -14.78
N ASP A 129 -7.57 -7.20 -15.24
CA ASP A 129 -7.74 -8.00 -16.45
C ASP A 129 -7.95 -7.09 -17.66
N LEU A 130 -6.88 -6.96 -18.45
CA LEU A 130 -6.86 -6.14 -19.65
C LEU A 130 -7.75 -6.67 -20.78
N SER A 131 -8.14 -7.95 -20.75
CA SER A 131 -8.97 -8.55 -21.81
C SER A 131 -10.36 -7.90 -21.91
N TYR A 132 -10.84 -7.32 -20.82
CA TYR A 132 -12.12 -6.60 -20.74
C TYR A 132 -12.03 -5.11 -21.09
N LEU A 133 -10.82 -4.59 -21.38
CA LEU A 133 -10.54 -3.15 -21.46
C LEU A 133 -10.04 -2.74 -22.84
N HIS A 134 -10.91 -2.15 -23.64
CA HIS A 134 -10.51 -1.67 -24.96
C HIS A 134 -9.59 -0.43 -24.86
N GLY A 135 -8.53 -0.44 -25.67
CA GLY A 135 -7.60 0.67 -25.79
C GLY A 135 -6.69 0.87 -24.58
N ILE A 136 -6.57 -0.10 -23.68
CA ILE A 136 -5.62 -0.09 -22.55
C ILE A 136 -4.47 -1.06 -22.83
N LYS A 137 -3.23 -0.57 -22.75
CA LYS A 137 -2.03 -1.39 -23.03
C LYS A 137 -1.49 -2.13 -21.80
N HIS A 138 -1.49 -1.46 -20.64
CA HIS A 138 -0.97 -1.96 -19.37
C HIS A 138 -1.50 -1.10 -18.20
N ASP A 139 -1.26 -1.54 -16.97
CA ASP A 139 -1.67 -0.85 -15.72
C ASP A 139 -1.36 0.67 -15.70
N MET A 140 -0.16 1.10 -16.08
CA MET A 140 0.18 2.52 -16.10
C MET A 140 -0.64 3.32 -17.12
N ASP A 141 -0.94 2.76 -18.29
CA ASP A 141 -1.81 3.41 -19.28
C ASP A 141 -3.24 3.55 -18.74
N PHE A 142 -3.74 2.52 -18.05
CA PHE A 142 -5.02 2.58 -17.35
C PHE A 142 -5.05 3.69 -16.28
N CYS A 143 -4.08 3.71 -15.36
CA CYS A 143 -4.01 4.73 -14.30
C CYS A 143 -3.91 6.15 -14.88
N CYS A 144 -3.14 6.35 -15.95
CA CYS A 144 -3.03 7.65 -16.63
C CYS A 144 -4.37 8.11 -17.20
N LYS A 145 -5.16 7.22 -17.80
CA LYS A 145 -6.47 7.55 -18.37
C LYS A 145 -7.50 7.80 -17.29
N LEU A 146 -7.54 6.95 -16.27
CA LEU A 146 -8.41 7.12 -15.10
C LEU A 146 -8.18 8.48 -14.43
N ALA A 147 -6.92 8.89 -14.25
CA ALA A 147 -6.59 10.19 -13.68
C ALA A 147 -7.03 11.37 -14.56
N LYS A 148 -6.98 11.23 -15.90
CA LYS A 148 -7.33 12.31 -16.84
C LYS A 148 -8.84 12.45 -17.05
N GLU A 149 -9.54 11.33 -17.16
CA GLU A 149 -10.95 11.27 -17.54
C GLU A 149 -11.85 11.33 -16.31
N GLU A 150 -11.47 10.60 -15.27
CA GLU A 150 -12.27 10.42 -14.07
C GLU A 150 -11.65 11.08 -12.84
N LEU A 151 -10.54 11.81 -12.95
CA LEU A 151 -9.81 12.43 -11.82
C LEU A 151 -9.58 11.49 -10.62
N VAL A 152 -9.46 10.19 -10.86
CA VAL A 152 -9.13 9.18 -9.84
C VAL A 152 -7.68 8.72 -10.06
N VAL A 153 -6.87 8.81 -9.01
CA VAL A 153 -5.45 8.43 -9.06
C VAL A 153 -5.24 7.13 -8.31
N LEU A 154 -4.77 6.10 -9.02
CA LEU A 154 -4.37 4.81 -8.47
C LEU A 154 -2.89 4.56 -8.73
N LEU A 155 -2.24 3.79 -7.86
CA LEU A 155 -0.84 3.42 -8.08
C LEU A 155 -0.77 2.16 -8.99
N PRO A 156 -0.14 2.24 -10.17
CA PRO A 156 0.01 1.09 -11.05
C PRO A 156 0.99 0.06 -10.46
N GLY A 157 0.71 -1.23 -10.67
CA GLY A 157 1.49 -2.34 -10.14
C GLY A 157 2.91 -2.40 -10.67
N CYS A 158 3.13 -1.97 -11.92
CA CYS A 158 4.44 -1.99 -12.55
C CYS A 158 5.53 -1.22 -11.77
N VAL A 159 5.17 -0.18 -11.01
CA VAL A 159 6.13 0.55 -10.14
C VAL A 159 6.57 -0.26 -8.92
N MET A 160 5.80 -1.29 -8.55
CA MET A 160 6.10 -2.25 -7.48
C MET A 160 6.61 -3.59 -8.04
N GLY A 161 6.84 -3.68 -9.36
CA GLY A 161 7.30 -4.90 -10.03
C GLY A 161 6.20 -5.89 -10.43
N TYR A 162 4.92 -5.53 -10.30
CA TYR A 162 3.77 -6.40 -10.59
C TYR A 162 3.01 -5.93 -11.84
N LYS A 163 3.18 -6.62 -12.98
CA LYS A 163 2.50 -6.25 -14.23
C LYS A 163 0.99 -6.44 -14.16
N ASN A 164 0.22 -5.42 -14.54
CA ASN A 164 -1.24 -5.45 -14.61
C ASN A 164 -1.88 -5.65 -13.24
N TRP A 165 -1.31 -5.01 -12.23
CA TRP A 165 -1.90 -4.87 -10.91
C TRP A 165 -2.17 -3.40 -10.61
N LEU A 166 -3.03 -3.13 -9.63
CA LEU A 166 -3.34 -1.79 -9.15
C LEU A 166 -3.29 -1.80 -7.62
N ARG A 167 -2.77 -0.73 -7.02
CA ARG A 167 -2.87 -0.50 -5.58
C ARG A 167 -3.88 0.61 -5.33
N ILE A 168 -4.97 0.26 -4.65
CA ILE A 168 -6.04 1.17 -4.25
C ILE A 168 -5.84 1.50 -2.77
N THR A 169 -5.59 2.76 -2.45
CA THR A 169 -5.54 3.24 -1.06
C THR A 169 -6.96 3.49 -0.57
N PHE A 170 -7.32 2.88 0.56
CA PHE A 170 -8.64 3.07 1.18
C PHE A 170 -8.59 3.91 2.46
N ALA A 171 -7.39 4.26 2.96
CA ALA A 171 -7.20 5.15 4.11
C ALA A 171 -7.50 6.62 3.78
N ILE A 172 -8.73 6.88 3.33
CA ILE A 172 -9.29 8.18 3.01
C ILE A 172 -10.70 8.27 3.61
N GLU A 173 -11.36 9.42 3.50
CA GLU A 173 -12.75 9.55 3.94
C GLU A 173 -13.67 8.53 3.24
N PRO A 174 -14.58 7.84 3.95
CA PRO A 174 -15.48 6.85 3.37
C PRO A 174 -16.27 7.33 2.14
N SER A 175 -16.80 8.55 2.19
CA SER A 175 -17.56 9.16 1.08
C SER A 175 -16.69 9.35 -0.17
N SER A 176 -15.45 9.85 0.01
CA SER A 176 -14.47 10.04 -1.04
C SER A 176 -14.03 8.69 -1.65
N LEU A 177 -13.92 7.64 -0.83
CA LEU A 177 -13.62 6.29 -1.30
C LEU A 177 -14.75 5.72 -2.14
N GLU A 178 -16.00 5.90 -1.70
CA GLU A 178 -17.17 5.46 -2.44
C GLU A 178 -17.27 6.12 -3.81
N ASP A 179 -17.10 7.45 -3.87
CA ASP A 179 -17.08 8.22 -5.13
C ASP A 179 -15.96 7.74 -6.06
N GLY A 180 -14.74 7.60 -5.51
CA GLY A 180 -13.58 7.14 -6.28
C GLY A 180 -13.77 5.75 -6.90
N ILE A 181 -14.37 4.81 -6.17
CA ILE A 181 -14.64 3.47 -6.69
C ILE A 181 -15.80 3.49 -7.70
N ASP A 182 -16.82 4.33 -7.52
CA ASP A 182 -17.91 4.46 -8.49
C ASP A 182 -17.41 5.04 -9.82
N ARG A 183 -16.52 6.03 -9.77
CA ARG A 183 -15.87 6.60 -10.97
C ARG A 183 -14.92 5.61 -11.64
N LEU A 184 -14.20 4.82 -10.85
CA LEU A 184 -13.43 3.69 -11.35
C LEU A 184 -14.33 2.70 -12.12
N LYS A 185 -15.50 2.35 -11.56
CA LYS A 185 -16.47 1.48 -12.21
C LYS A 185 -17.02 2.07 -13.50
N SER A 186 -17.32 3.38 -13.52
CA SER A 186 -17.75 4.10 -14.73
C SER A 186 -16.70 4.05 -15.84
N CYS A 187 -15.42 4.26 -15.51
CA CYS A 187 -14.31 4.15 -16.47
C CYS A 187 -14.29 2.77 -17.14
N PHE A 188 -14.51 1.72 -16.35
CA PHE A 188 -14.58 0.36 -16.88
C PHE A 188 -15.76 0.13 -17.80
N GLN A 189 -16.96 0.59 -17.43
CA GLN A 189 -18.16 0.45 -18.26
C GLN A 189 -17.99 1.12 -19.63
N ILE A 190 -17.42 2.33 -19.68
CA ILE A 190 -17.12 3.05 -20.93
C ILE A 190 -16.21 2.23 -21.84
N ARG A 191 -15.21 1.56 -21.26
CA ARG A 191 -14.18 0.81 -22.01
C ARG A 191 -14.58 -0.61 -22.38
N SER A 192 -15.51 -1.20 -21.65
CA SER A 192 -16.08 -2.50 -21.99
C SER A 192 -17.20 -2.38 -23.03
N ALA A 193 -17.92 -1.25 -23.09
CA ALA A 193 -18.97 -1.00 -24.09
C ALA A 193 -18.42 -0.72 -25.50
N GLY A 194 -17.18 -0.24 -25.63
CA GLY A 194 -16.53 0.00 -26.93
C GLY A 194 -16.10 -1.27 -27.70
N ALA A 195 -16.50 -2.46 -27.22
CA ALA A 195 -16.22 -3.77 -27.83
C ALA A 195 -17.41 -4.35 -28.62
N ALA A 196 -18.54 -3.62 -28.73
CA ALA A 196 -19.73 -4.01 -29.47
C ALA A 196 -19.84 -3.31 -30.83
#